data_AF-A0A453CCT4-F1
#
_entry.id   AF-A0A453CCT4-F1
#
_cell.length_a   1.000
_cell.length_b   1.000
_cell.length_c   1.000
_cell.angle_alpha   90.00
_cell.angle_beta   90.00
_cell.angle_gamma   90.00
#
_symmetry.space_group_name_H-M   'P 1'
#
loop_
_entity.id
_entity.type
_entity.pdbx_description
1 polymer ?
#
loop_
_entity_poly.entity_id
_entity_poly.type
_entity_poly.pdbx_seq_one_letter_code
_entity_poly.pdbx_strand_id
1 'polypeptide(L)'
;MIYLDTSCFLRFQFTSNCLVVQWSGDNPNSLAGLTLSNPGDLAISLGTSDTVFGVTDVPEPSLDGNILPNPVDPSTYMVMLCYKNGSLTREDIRDRYAEKSWDVFNNLLEQTDPLNGGKLGFYYKEHEILPPLPVDH
;
A
#
# COMPACT_ATOMS: atom_id res chain seq x y z
N MET A 1 20.33 17.62 -14.13
CA MET A 1 19.01 18.22 -14.41
C MET A 1 18.44 17.54 -15.64
N ILE A 2 17.16 17.17 -15.59
CA ILE A 2 16.43 16.71 -16.77
C ILE A 2 15.91 17.97 -17.47
N TYR A 3 16.11 18.09 -18.78
CA TYR A 3 15.64 19.23 -19.56
C TYR A 3 14.35 18.86 -20.29
N LEU A 4 13.40 19.79 -20.33
CA LEU A 4 12.23 19.69 -21.21
C LEU A 4 12.68 19.85 -22.66
N ASP A 5 12.21 18.95 -23.52
CA ASP A 5 12.42 19.07 -24.96
C ASP A 5 11.73 20.33 -25.50
N THR A 6 12.36 20.98 -26.48
CA THR A 6 11.90 22.25 -27.05
C THR A 6 10.50 22.14 -27.65
N SER A 7 10.10 20.96 -28.13
CA SER A 7 8.75 20.71 -28.64
C SER A 7 7.69 20.86 -27.55
N CYS A 8 8.00 20.54 -26.28
CA CYS A 8 7.08 20.71 -25.17
C CYS A 8 6.81 22.19 -24.86
N PHE A 9 7.81 23.08 -24.97
CA PHE A 9 7.61 24.53 -24.79
C PHE A 9 6.62 25.08 -25.82
N LEU A 10 6.81 24.73 -27.10
CA LEU A 10 5.98 25.25 -28.18
C LEU A 10 4.56 24.67 -28.14
N ARG A 11 4.44 23.37 -27.84
CA ARG A 11 3.15 22.67 -27.88
C ARG A 11 2.28 22.95 -26.66
N PHE A 12 2.89 23.01 -25.48
CA PHE A 12 2.16 23.10 -24.20
C PHE A 12 2.41 24.42 -23.44
N GLN A 13 3.11 25.37 -24.05
CA GLN A 13 3.35 26.72 -23.51
C GLN A 13 4.09 26.72 -22.16
N PHE A 14 4.92 25.71 -21.91
CA PHE A 14 5.84 25.73 -20.76
C PHE A 14 6.89 26.85 -20.92
N THR A 15 7.27 27.47 -19.80
CA THR A 15 8.35 28.46 -19.80
C THR A 15 9.71 27.77 -19.96
N SER A 16 10.69 28.50 -20.52
CA SER A 16 12.08 28.00 -20.65
C SER A 16 12.75 27.68 -19.31
N ASN A 17 12.21 28.23 -18.21
CA ASN A 17 12.71 28.04 -16.86
C ASN A 17 11.92 26.98 -16.09
N CYS A 18 11.04 26.22 -16.77
CA CYS A 18 10.30 25.13 -16.15
C CYS A 18 11.27 24.03 -15.68
N LEU A 19 11.22 23.72 -14.38
CA LEU A 19 12.06 22.71 -13.77
C LEU A 19 11.42 21.33 -13.92
N VAL A 20 12.22 20.36 -14.37
CA VAL A 20 11.84 18.94 -14.34
C VAL A 20 12.56 18.27 -13.18
N VAL A 21 11.79 17.87 -12.18
CA VAL A 21 12.28 17.08 -11.05
C VAL A 21 12.41 15.62 -11.49
N GLN A 22 13.38 14.88 -10.95
CA GLN A 22 13.49 13.44 -11.21
C GLN A 22 12.23 12.74 -10.70
N TRP A 23 11.70 11.84 -11.53
CA TRP A 23 10.50 11.07 -11.19
C TRP A 23 10.88 9.87 -10.31
N SER A 24 9.91 9.41 -9.54
CA SER A 24 9.98 8.15 -8.79
C SER A 24 8.81 7.23 -9.16
N GLY A 25 8.82 6.01 -8.63
CA GLY A 25 7.71 5.07 -8.76
C GLY A 25 6.45 5.59 -8.08
N ASP A 26 5.29 5.03 -8.44
CA ASP A 26 4.00 5.38 -7.87
C ASP A 26 3.96 5.21 -6.33
N ASN A 27 4.44 4.08 -5.81
CA ASN A 27 4.46 3.80 -4.38
C ASN A 27 5.35 4.77 -3.58
N PRO A 28 6.63 5.01 -3.96
CA PRO A 28 7.41 6.10 -3.38
C PRO A 28 6.69 7.46 -3.46
N ASN A 29 6.06 7.81 -4.58
CA ASN A 29 5.32 9.06 -4.69
C ASN A 29 4.10 9.11 -3.75
N SER A 30 3.43 7.99 -3.49
CA SER A 30 2.37 7.89 -2.48
C SER A 30 2.91 8.13 -1.07
N LEU A 31 4.07 7.57 -0.72
CA LEU A 31 4.72 7.84 0.57
C LEU A 31 5.01 9.33 0.74
N ALA A 32 5.59 9.97 -0.28
CA ALA A 32 5.84 11.41 -0.29
C ALA A 32 4.55 12.22 -0.17
N GLY A 33 3.50 11.85 -0.92
CA GLY A 33 2.21 12.53 -0.91
C GLY A 33 1.42 12.38 0.40
N LEU A 34 1.60 11.26 1.10
CA LEU A 34 1.04 11.02 2.43
C LEU A 34 1.89 11.63 3.56
N THR A 35 3.01 12.29 3.22
CA THR A 35 3.91 12.95 4.16
C THR A 35 4.49 12.04 5.25
N LEU A 36 4.59 10.73 4.99
CA LEU A 36 5.25 9.80 5.90
C LEU A 36 6.74 10.13 5.91
N SER A 37 7.23 10.56 7.07
CA SER A 37 8.55 11.20 7.15
C SER A 37 9.41 10.60 8.25
N ASN A 38 8.79 10.07 9.31
CA ASN A 38 9.50 9.60 10.48
C ASN A 38 9.58 8.07 10.48
N PRO A 39 10.71 7.48 10.89
CA PRO A 39 10.77 6.05 11.19
C PRO A 39 9.62 5.63 12.11
N GLY A 40 8.87 4.60 11.71
CA GLY A 40 7.67 4.14 12.41
C GLY A 40 6.35 4.71 11.87
N ASP A 41 6.38 5.72 11.00
CA ASP A 41 5.19 6.13 10.25
C ASP A 41 4.75 4.98 9.32
N LEU A 42 3.45 4.69 9.31
CA LEU A 42 2.84 3.63 8.50
C LEU A 42 1.64 4.18 7.74
N ALA A 43 1.45 3.69 6.51
CA ALA A 43 0.20 3.84 5.79
C ALA A 43 -0.25 2.49 5.23
N ILE A 44 -1.56 2.29 5.16
CA ILE A 44 -2.18 1.09 4.61
C ILE A 44 -3.10 1.52 3.47
N SER A 45 -2.76 1.11 2.25
CA SER A 45 -3.62 1.27 1.08
C SER A 45 -4.49 0.02 0.96
N LEU A 46 -5.80 0.20 1.11
CA LEU A 46 -6.79 -0.88 1.04
C LEU A 46 -7.41 -0.92 -0.37
N GLY A 47 -7.13 -1.98 -1.11
CA GLY A 47 -7.52 -2.10 -2.52
C GLY A 47 -7.76 -3.55 -2.93
N THR A 48 -7.76 -3.84 -4.23
CA THR A 48 -7.84 -5.23 -4.74
C THR A 48 -6.78 -6.12 -4.09
N SER A 49 -5.58 -5.57 -3.93
CA SER A 49 -4.55 -6.04 -3.02
C SER A 49 -4.29 -4.94 -2.00
N ASP A 50 -3.92 -5.33 -0.78
CA ASP A 50 -3.59 -4.36 0.27
C ASP A 50 -2.07 -4.13 0.28
N THR A 51 -1.66 -2.88 0.47
CA THR A 51 -0.25 -2.50 0.52
C THR A 51 0.02 -1.74 1.81
N VAL A 52 1.03 -2.17 2.55
CA VAL A 52 1.54 -1.45 3.71
C VAL A 52 2.81 -0.70 3.30
N PHE A 53 2.85 0.59 3.58
CA PHE A 53 4.01 1.46 3.46
C PHE A 53 4.54 1.78 4.84
N GLY A 54 5.86 1.83 4.99
CA GLY A 54 6.49 2.31 6.21
C GLY A 54 7.80 3.05 5.94
N VAL A 55 8.25 3.81 6.93
CA VAL A 55 9.57 4.45 6.94
C VAL A 55 10.43 3.80 8.02
N THR A 56 11.71 3.54 7.71
CA THR A 56 12.71 3.04 8.65
C THR A 56 14.07 3.69 8.39
N ASP A 57 14.86 3.93 9.44
CA ASP A 57 16.26 4.32 9.37
C ASP A 57 17.21 3.10 9.46
N VAL A 58 16.69 1.93 9.86
CA VAL A 58 17.40 0.65 9.91
C VAL A 58 16.76 -0.30 8.90
N PRO A 59 17.30 -0.41 7.67
CA PRO A 59 16.79 -1.34 6.69
C PRO A 59 17.23 -2.77 7.04
N GLU A 60 16.27 -3.69 7.19
CA GLU A 60 16.52 -5.12 7.36
C GLU A 60 15.90 -5.91 6.20
N PRO A 61 16.60 -6.05 5.06
CA PRO A 61 16.08 -6.78 3.91
C PRO A 61 15.82 -8.24 4.27
N SER A 62 14.70 -8.78 3.79
CA SER A 62 14.34 -10.18 3.97
C SER A 62 13.83 -10.80 2.67
N LEU A 63 13.44 -12.07 2.69
CA LEU A 63 12.74 -12.70 1.55
C LEU A 63 11.32 -12.15 1.37
N ASP A 64 10.80 -11.52 2.42
CA ASP A 64 9.48 -10.92 2.49
C ASP A 64 9.57 -9.39 2.31
N GLY A 65 8.65 -8.85 1.52
CA GLY A 65 8.53 -7.41 1.31
C GLY A 65 9.62 -6.80 0.43
N ASN A 66 9.59 -5.47 0.33
CA ASN A 66 10.56 -4.69 -0.44
C ASN A 66 11.07 -3.52 0.40
N ILE A 67 12.38 -3.29 0.38
CA ILE A 67 13.01 -2.09 0.94
C ILE A 67 13.54 -1.24 -0.22
N LEU A 68 13.09 0.01 -0.27
CA LEU A 68 13.43 0.98 -1.31
C LEU A 68 14.07 2.21 -0.66
N PRO A 69 14.92 2.98 -1.37
CA PRO A 69 15.33 4.30 -0.91
C PRO A 69 14.10 5.19 -0.66
N ASN A 70 14.09 5.96 0.44
CA ASN A 70 13.03 6.93 0.67
C ASN A 70 13.14 8.06 -0.38
N PRO A 71 12.06 8.40 -1.11
CA PRO A 71 12.07 9.43 -2.16
C PRO A 71 12.17 10.87 -1.62
N VAL A 72 11.96 11.08 -0.32
CA VAL A 72 11.95 12.39 0.34
C VAL A 72 13.21 12.61 1.17
N ASP A 73 13.55 11.65 2.03
CA ASP A 73 14.69 11.74 2.94
C ASP A 73 15.76 10.67 2.60
N PRO A 74 16.90 11.07 2.02
CA PRO A 74 17.98 10.14 1.65
C PRO A 74 18.62 9.38 2.83
N SER A 75 18.36 9.79 4.08
CA SER A 75 18.88 9.11 5.28
C SER A 75 18.01 7.94 5.76
N THR A 76 16.81 7.77 5.19
CA THR A 76 15.86 6.73 5.55
C THR A 76 15.47 5.86 4.36
N TYR A 77 14.72 4.81 4.64
CA TYR A 77 14.24 3.83 3.67
C TYR A 77 12.74 3.69 3.77
N MET A 78 12.15 3.33 2.63
CA MET A 78 10.75 2.93 2.50
C MET A 78 10.65 1.41 2.59
N VAL A 79 9.74 0.91 3.42
CA VAL A 79 9.35 -0.50 3.47
C VAL A 79 8.00 -0.66 2.80
N MET A 80 7.85 -1.74 2.03
CA MET A 80 6.59 -2.07 1.35
C MET A 80 6.27 -3.55 1.50
N LEU A 81 5.07 -3.83 2.03
CA LEU A 81 4.51 -5.18 2.12
C LEU A 81 3.25 -5.25 1.27
N CYS A 82 3.11 -6.31 0.47
CA CYS A 82 1.99 -6.49 -0.44
C CYS A 82 1.23 -7.77 -0.11
N TYR A 83 -0.09 -7.63 0.07
CA TYR A 83 -1.00 -8.74 0.36
C TYR A 83 -1.99 -8.88 -0.78
N LYS A 84 -2.01 -10.05 -1.41
CA LYS A 84 -2.86 -10.34 -2.57
C LYS A 84 -4.33 -10.29 -2.22
N ASN A 85 -4.69 -10.86 -1.06
CA ASN A 85 -6.06 -11.08 -0.61
C ASN A 85 -6.68 -9.86 0.09
N GLY A 86 -6.90 -8.76 -0.65
CA GLY A 86 -7.46 -7.51 -0.15
C GLY A 86 -9.00 -7.42 -0.23
N SER A 87 -9.48 -6.45 -0.99
CA SER A 87 -10.91 -6.07 -1.03
C SER A 87 -11.83 -7.20 -1.50
N LEU A 88 -11.41 -8.01 -2.47
CA LEU A 88 -12.21 -9.14 -2.99
C LEU A 88 -12.40 -10.25 -1.96
N THR A 89 -11.46 -10.38 -1.01
CA THR A 89 -11.58 -11.29 0.13
C THR A 89 -12.53 -10.72 1.17
N ARG A 90 -12.42 -9.42 1.51
CA ARG A 90 -13.39 -8.74 2.39
C ARG A 90 -14.81 -8.82 1.84
N GLU A 91 -14.96 -8.61 0.53
CA GLU A 91 -16.25 -8.70 -0.17
C GLU A 91 -16.83 -10.11 -0.12
N ASP A 92 -16.03 -11.16 -0.33
CA ASP A 92 -16.49 -12.55 -0.23
C ASP A 92 -17.01 -12.89 1.18
N ILE A 93 -16.32 -12.43 2.23
CA ILE A 93 -16.78 -12.60 3.62
C ILE A 93 -18.08 -11.84 3.89
N ARG A 94 -18.16 -10.57 3.46
CA ARG A 94 -19.40 -9.78 3.53
C ARG A 94 -20.56 -10.51 2.85
N ASP A 95 -20.32 -11.07 1.66
CA ASP A 95 -21.37 -11.73 0.89
C ASP A 95 -21.89 -13.01 1.53
N ARG A 96 -21.01 -13.77 2.19
CA ARG A 96 -21.37 -15.02 2.87
C ARG A 96 -22.05 -14.79 4.23
N TYR A 97 -21.64 -13.76 4.96
CA TYR A 97 -21.96 -13.63 6.38
C TYR A 97 -22.67 -12.34 6.79
N ALA A 98 -22.77 -11.36 5.88
CA ALA A 98 -23.32 -10.04 6.19
C ALA A 98 -24.35 -9.58 5.15
N GLU A 99 -25.15 -10.50 4.60
CA GLU A 99 -26.24 -10.18 3.68
C GLU A 99 -25.82 -9.33 2.46
N LYS A 100 -24.55 -9.45 2.04
CA LYS A 100 -23.94 -8.62 0.98
C LYS A 100 -23.97 -7.10 1.29
N SER A 101 -24.09 -6.73 2.57
CA SER A 101 -24.21 -5.35 3.04
C SER A 101 -23.00 -4.96 3.90
N TRP A 102 -22.37 -3.83 3.55
CA TRP A 102 -21.29 -3.27 4.37
C TRP A 102 -21.80 -2.74 5.70
N ASP A 103 -23.05 -2.26 5.78
CA ASP A 103 -23.63 -1.79 7.04
C ASP A 103 -23.82 -2.97 8.02
N VAL A 104 -24.28 -4.12 7.53
CA VAL A 104 -24.40 -5.34 8.36
C VAL A 104 -23.01 -5.83 8.77
N PHE A 105 -22.03 -5.80 7.86
CA PHE A 105 -20.65 -6.20 8.16
C PHE A 105 -20.05 -5.33 9.28
N ASN A 106 -20.24 -4.01 9.21
CA ASN A 106 -19.78 -3.07 10.24
C ASN A 106 -20.47 -3.30 11.58
N ASN A 107 -21.80 -3.48 11.59
CA ASN A 107 -22.54 -3.78 12.82
C ASN A 107 -22.05 -5.06 13.50
N LEU A 108 -21.74 -6.11 12.73
CA LEU A 108 -21.18 -7.35 13.28
C LEU A 108 -19.79 -7.15 13.89
N LEU A 109 -18.94 -6.33 13.26
CA LEU A 109 -17.63 -5.97 13.81
C LEU A 109 -17.75 -5.18 15.12
N GLU A 110 -18.63 -4.19 15.17
CA GLU A 110 -18.83 -3.33 16.36
C GLU A 110 -19.42 -4.09 17.56
N GLN A 111 -20.22 -5.12 17.32
CA GLN A 111 -20.79 -5.98 18.36
C GLN A 111 -19.84 -7.07 18.86
N THR A 112 -18.75 -7.31 18.14
CA THR A 112 -17.77 -8.34 18.50
C THR A 112 -16.74 -7.76 19.46
N ASP A 113 -16.59 -8.37 20.64
CA ASP A 113 -15.55 -7.96 21.59
C ASP A 113 -14.15 -8.03 20.94
N PRO A 114 -13.24 -7.11 21.30
CA PRO A 114 -11.85 -7.17 20.84
C PRO A 114 -11.25 -8.56 21.02
N LEU A 115 -10.41 -8.97 20.07
CA LEU A 115 -9.80 -10.31 19.98
C LEU A 115 -10.77 -11.46 19.69
N ASN A 116 -12.07 -11.19 19.45
CA ASN A 116 -13.05 -12.19 19.00
C ASN A 116 -13.07 -13.47 19.89
N GLY A 117 -12.92 -13.30 21.21
CA GLY A 117 -12.87 -14.41 22.17
C GLY A 117 -11.72 -15.41 21.91
N GLY A 118 -10.63 -14.98 21.27
CA GLY A 118 -9.48 -15.81 20.94
C GLY A 118 -9.61 -16.63 19.65
N LYS A 119 -10.68 -16.43 18.87
CA LYS A 119 -10.85 -17.08 17.57
C LYS A 119 -10.00 -16.38 16.53
N LEU A 120 -9.24 -17.17 15.77
CA LEU A 120 -8.38 -16.70 14.67
C LEU A 120 -8.86 -17.25 13.34
N GLY A 121 -8.72 -16.46 12.28
CA GLY A 121 -9.08 -16.85 10.92
C GLY A 121 -8.07 -16.30 9.93
N PHE A 122 -7.70 -17.13 8.95
CA PHE A 122 -6.87 -16.75 7.82
C PHE A 122 -7.71 -16.96 6.55
N TYR A 123 -7.83 -15.93 5.72
CA TYR A 123 -8.76 -15.92 4.59
C TYR A 123 -7.99 -15.66 3.29
N TYR A 124 -7.64 -16.75 2.60
CA TYR A 124 -6.92 -16.70 1.32
C TYR A 124 -7.83 -17.22 0.20
N LYS A 125 -8.28 -16.32 -0.67
CA LYS A 125 -9.07 -16.63 -1.87
C LYS A 125 -8.16 -16.94 -3.06
N GLU A 126 -7.02 -16.28 -3.12
CA GLU A 126 -5.94 -16.49 -4.08
C GLU A 126 -4.62 -16.81 -3.36
N HIS A 127 -3.62 -17.27 -4.13
CA HIS A 127 -2.30 -17.55 -3.60
C HIS A 127 -1.75 -16.27 -2.99
N GLU A 128 -1.40 -16.33 -1.71
CA GLU A 128 -0.92 -15.16 -1.00
C GLU A 128 0.55 -14.88 -1.36
N ILE A 129 0.92 -13.61 -1.37
CA ILE A 129 2.30 -13.15 -1.56
C ILE A 129 3.04 -13.21 -0.22
N LEU A 130 2.39 -12.73 0.85
CA LEU A 130 3.00 -12.60 2.16
C LEU A 130 2.08 -13.10 3.30
N PRO A 131 2.40 -14.23 3.96
CA PRO A 131 3.41 -15.21 3.55
C PRO A 131 3.02 -15.92 2.24
N PRO A 132 3.98 -16.48 1.50
CA PRO A 132 3.69 -17.22 0.27
C PRO A 132 2.93 -18.51 0.59
N LEU A 133 1.61 -18.45 0.52
CA LEU A 133 0.71 -19.56 0.84
C LEU A 133 -0.13 -19.97 -0.37
N PRO A 134 -0.21 -21.27 -0.68
CA PRO A 134 -1.11 -21.74 -1.73
C PRO A 134 -2.57 -21.58 -1.33
N VAL A 135 -3.46 -21.56 -2.32
CA VAL A 135 -4.90 -21.74 -2.07
C VAL A 135 -5.14 -23.22 -1.82
N ASP A 136 -5.61 -23.57 -0.62
CA ASP A 136 -6.11 -24.92 -0.35
C ASP A 136 -7.39 -25.15 -1.17
N HIS A 137 -7.38 -26.20 -2.00
CA HIS A 137 -8.53 -26.69 -2.77
C HIS A 137 -9.48 -27.53 -1.92
#